data_AF-A0A386UU60-F1
#
_entry.id   AF-A0A386UU60-F1
#
_cell.length_a   1.000
_cell.length_b   1.000
_cell.length_c   1.000
_cell.angle_alpha   90.00
_cell.angle_beta   90.00
_cell.angle_gamma   90.00
#
_symmetry.space_group_name_H-M   'P 1'
#
loop_
_entity.id
_entity.type
_entity.pdbx_description
1 polymer ?
#
loop_
_entity_poly.entity_id
_entity_poly.type
_entity_poly.pdbx_seq_one_letter_code
_entity_poly.pdbx_strand_id
1 'polypeptide(L)'
;MNNPLIIVASITAILALPCTTLAEARPKAGSRDSRVTYAQYVDGQVYDIQTRIRNITLIELGQGEQIRSVAAGDLESFKVEKLEGPNVFTIKPVVEGAATNVTVETNRRLYFLQVSEGRGTPNWVVKFSVPGEGRTARTAPEVRPLPEAPPKKMRYAVSRTTRQVAFAPIGISDDGRKTYFQIPSGAPIPAVFRADGKGLEYAVNSKTEGTVITVAGRSERWVLRYGDAYVCVNGE
;
A
#
# COMPACT_ATOMS: atom_id res chain seq x y z
N MET A 1 20.65 80.17 18.53
CA MET A 1 21.40 79.32 19.49
C MET A 1 20.50 78.16 19.86
N ASN A 2 20.80 76.86 19.77
CA ASN A 2 21.91 76.08 19.20
C ASN A 2 21.36 74.63 19.12
N ASN A 3 21.41 74.05 17.92
CA ASN A 3 21.57 72.64 17.50
C ASN A 3 20.88 71.41 18.17
N PRO A 4 20.67 70.34 17.36
CA PRO A 4 19.69 69.29 17.58
C PRO A 4 20.29 68.01 18.19
N LEU A 5 19.48 67.19 18.86
CA LEU A 5 19.85 65.81 19.18
C LEU A 5 19.19 64.85 18.18
N ILE A 6 20.03 64.27 17.33
CA ILE A 6 19.73 63.14 16.45
C ILE A 6 19.63 61.89 17.34
N ILE A 7 18.45 61.30 17.44
CA ILE A 7 18.27 59.95 18.03
C ILE A 7 18.36 58.96 16.87
N VAL A 8 19.43 58.17 16.89
CA VAL A 8 19.72 57.11 15.91
C VAL A 8 18.69 56.00 16.08
N ALA A 9 17.83 55.82 15.08
CA ALA A 9 16.92 54.67 15.00
C ALA A 9 17.70 53.43 14.57
N SER A 10 18.04 52.55 15.51
CA SER A 10 18.58 51.22 15.22
C SER A 10 17.48 50.33 14.66
N ILE A 11 17.44 50.17 13.34
CA ILE A 11 16.58 49.20 12.66
C ILE A 11 17.24 47.82 12.80
N THR A 12 16.79 47.04 13.77
CA THR A 12 17.18 45.63 13.90
C THR A 12 16.38 44.81 12.89
N ALA A 13 16.97 44.56 11.72
CA ALA A 13 16.38 43.67 10.71
C ALA A 13 16.49 42.21 11.18
N ILE A 14 15.42 41.67 11.76
CA ILE A 14 15.29 40.24 12.07
C ILE A 14 15.08 39.49 10.75
N LEU A 15 16.13 38.81 10.28
CA LEU A 15 16.06 37.85 9.17
C LEU A 15 15.20 36.65 9.59
N ALA A 16 13.91 36.68 9.26
CA ALA A 16 13.04 35.52 9.34
C ALA A 16 13.46 34.53 8.26
N LEU A 17 14.33 33.58 8.61
CA LEU A 17 14.61 32.42 7.77
C LEU A 17 13.29 31.66 7.57
N PRO A 18 12.82 31.42 6.33
CA PRO A 18 11.66 30.58 6.10
C PRO A 18 12.02 29.16 6.55
N CYS A 19 11.51 28.78 7.72
CA CYS A 19 11.57 27.42 8.19
C CYS A 19 10.67 26.60 7.26
N THR A 20 11.26 25.85 6.32
CA THR A 20 10.53 24.88 5.53
C THR A 20 10.12 23.75 6.46
N THR A 21 8.99 23.91 7.12
CA THR A 21 8.35 22.84 7.86
C THR A 21 8.01 21.75 6.85
N LEU A 22 8.63 20.58 6.97
CA LEU A 22 8.14 19.37 6.30
C LEU A 22 6.78 19.06 6.91
N ALA A 23 5.73 19.61 6.32
CA ALA A 23 4.37 19.37 6.75
C ALA A 23 4.09 17.88 6.55
N GLU A 24 3.74 17.20 7.64
CA GLU A 24 3.17 15.86 7.60
C GLU A 24 1.99 15.89 6.61
N ALA A 25 2.09 15.13 5.50
CA ALA A 25 1.12 15.21 4.41
C ALA A 25 -0.19 14.49 4.78
N ARG A 26 -0.94 15.14 5.67
CA ARG A 26 -2.26 14.69 6.09
C ARG A 26 -3.30 15.05 5.02
N PRO A 27 -4.15 14.08 4.61
CA PRO A 27 -5.30 14.37 3.77
C PRO A 27 -6.17 15.47 4.40
N LYS A 28 -6.58 16.43 3.58
CA LYS A 28 -7.34 17.60 4.03
C LYS A 28 -8.84 17.30 4.03
N ALA A 29 -9.54 17.77 5.06
CA ALA A 29 -10.98 17.68 5.18
C ALA A 29 -11.71 18.30 3.97
N GLY A 30 -12.74 17.62 3.49
CA GLY A 30 -13.66 18.13 2.48
C GLY A 30 -14.61 19.18 3.04
N SER A 31 -15.23 19.96 2.14
CA SER A 31 -16.15 21.04 2.52
C SER A 31 -17.51 20.57 3.02
N ARG A 32 -17.93 19.33 2.70
CA ARG A 32 -19.23 18.77 3.07
C ARG A 32 -19.19 17.90 4.33
N ASP A 33 -18.13 17.14 4.51
CA ASP A 33 -17.92 16.28 5.68
C ASP A 33 -16.41 16.19 5.94
N SER A 34 -16.01 16.43 7.19
CA SER A 34 -14.59 16.48 7.57
C SER A 34 -13.90 15.12 7.53
N ARG A 35 -14.66 14.02 7.52
CA ARG A 35 -14.15 12.64 7.45
C ARG A 35 -13.92 12.17 6.01
N VAL A 36 -14.48 12.89 5.03
CA VAL A 36 -14.17 12.71 3.60
C VAL A 36 -13.02 13.64 3.27
N THR A 37 -11.85 13.05 3.03
CA THR A 37 -10.59 13.79 2.95
C THR A 37 -9.91 13.61 1.60
N TYR A 38 -9.06 14.57 1.25
CA TYR A 38 -8.43 14.67 -0.06
C TYR A 38 -6.93 14.91 0.08
N ALA A 39 -6.14 14.19 -0.71
CA ALA A 39 -4.69 14.36 -0.77
C ALA A 39 -4.26 14.53 -2.22
N GLN A 40 -3.35 15.47 -2.48
CA GLN A 40 -2.72 15.59 -3.78
C GLN A 40 -1.51 14.66 -3.83
N TYR A 41 -1.44 13.80 -4.85
CA TYR A 41 -0.30 12.92 -5.08
C TYR A 41 0.95 13.76 -5.36
N VAL A 42 2.02 13.43 -4.64
CA VAL A 42 3.37 13.91 -4.81
C VAL A 42 4.26 12.68 -4.73
N ASP A 43 5.15 12.54 -5.72
CA ASP A 43 6.02 11.38 -5.78
C ASP A 43 6.95 11.32 -4.55
N GLY A 44 7.09 10.14 -3.96
CA GLY A 44 7.89 9.93 -2.74
C GLY A 44 7.29 10.48 -1.43
N GLN A 45 6.09 11.06 -1.46
CA GLN A 45 5.43 11.57 -0.25
C GLN A 45 4.81 10.44 0.58
N VAL A 46 4.99 10.50 1.91
CA VAL A 46 4.28 9.66 2.87
C VAL A 46 3.03 10.39 3.37
N TYR A 47 1.88 9.72 3.31
CA TYR A 47 0.59 10.27 3.74
C TYR A 47 0.14 9.65 5.06
N ASP A 48 -0.15 10.49 6.05
CA ASP A 48 -0.68 10.03 7.35
C ASP A 48 -2.20 9.83 7.28
N ILE A 49 -2.63 8.59 7.50
CA ILE A 49 -4.01 8.13 7.42
C ILE A 49 -4.48 7.73 8.82
N GLN A 50 -5.45 8.47 9.34
CA GLN A 50 -6.06 8.25 10.64
C GLN A 50 -7.24 7.29 10.49
N THR A 51 -7.19 6.17 11.21
CA THR A 51 -8.21 5.12 11.22
C THR A 51 -8.83 4.99 12.61
N ARG A 52 -9.96 4.28 12.72
CA ARG A 52 -10.66 4.05 13.98
C ARG A 52 -11.20 2.63 14.06
N ILE A 53 -11.08 1.99 15.22
CA ILE A 53 -11.78 0.73 15.49
C ILE A 53 -13.29 0.87 15.21
N ARG A 54 -13.88 -0.20 14.66
CA ARG A 54 -15.29 -0.29 14.20
C ARG A 54 -15.62 0.59 12.99
N ASN A 55 -14.67 1.34 12.46
CA ASN A 55 -14.81 2.07 11.21
C ASN A 55 -13.98 1.39 10.12
N ILE A 56 -14.34 1.68 8.88
CA ILE A 56 -13.56 1.31 7.70
C ILE A 56 -13.07 2.60 7.05
N THR A 57 -11.81 2.62 6.64
CA THR A 57 -11.24 3.72 5.87
C THR A 57 -11.13 3.28 4.42
N LEU A 58 -11.91 3.90 3.54
CA LEU A 58 -11.84 3.69 2.10
C LEU A 58 -10.75 4.60 1.51
N ILE A 59 -9.88 4.03 0.68
CA ILE A 59 -8.85 4.77 -0.05
C ILE A 59 -9.13 4.64 -1.55
N GLU A 60 -9.23 5.78 -2.21
CA GLU A 60 -9.44 5.93 -3.65
C GLU A 60 -8.20 6.58 -4.27
N LEU A 61 -7.47 5.81 -5.08
CA LEU A 61 -6.26 6.27 -5.77
C LEU A 61 -6.60 7.09 -7.03
N GLY A 62 -5.57 7.63 -7.69
CA GLY A 62 -5.72 8.41 -8.93
C GLY A 62 -6.52 7.71 -10.04
N GLN A 63 -6.95 8.47 -11.04
CA GLN A 63 -7.77 7.91 -12.12
C GLN A 63 -6.94 7.03 -13.07
N GLY A 64 -7.52 5.90 -13.48
CA GLY A 64 -6.84 4.93 -14.35
C GLY A 64 -5.75 4.12 -13.67
N GLU A 65 -5.61 4.26 -12.34
CA GLU A 65 -4.81 3.36 -11.51
C GLU A 65 -5.47 1.98 -11.44
N GLN A 66 -4.65 0.95 -11.50
CA GLN A 66 -5.02 -0.44 -11.26
C GLN A 66 -4.13 -0.98 -10.16
N ILE A 67 -4.71 -1.27 -9.00
CA ILE A 67 -3.99 -1.83 -7.86
C ILE A 67 -3.47 -3.21 -8.23
N ARG A 68 -2.15 -3.35 -8.22
CA ARG A 68 -1.42 -4.61 -8.42
C ARG A 68 -1.19 -5.32 -7.10
N SER A 69 -0.71 -4.58 -6.10
CA SER A 69 -0.45 -5.12 -4.77
C SER A 69 -0.61 -4.06 -3.68
N VAL A 70 -0.90 -4.52 -2.47
CA VAL A 70 -0.84 -3.71 -1.24
C VAL A 70 -0.03 -4.50 -0.23
N ALA A 71 0.90 -3.86 0.46
CA ALA A 71 1.73 -4.47 1.50
C ALA A 71 1.66 -3.60 2.76
N ALA A 72 1.43 -4.20 3.92
CA ALA A 72 1.41 -3.53 5.22
C ALA A 72 2.44 -4.18 6.17
N GLY A 73 3.07 -3.37 7.02
CA GLY A 73 4.04 -3.87 8.01
C GLY A 73 3.42 -4.73 9.12
N ASP A 74 2.25 -4.33 9.61
CA ASP A 74 1.49 -5.05 10.66
C ASP A 74 0.09 -5.45 10.15
N LEU A 75 0.00 -6.66 9.61
CA LEU A 75 -1.25 -7.26 9.13
C LEU A 75 -2.10 -7.89 10.26
N GLU A 76 -1.54 -8.02 11.46
CA GLU A 76 -2.29 -8.52 12.62
C GLU A 76 -3.17 -7.41 13.20
N SER A 77 -2.66 -6.18 13.22
CA SER A 77 -3.38 -5.00 13.70
C SER A 77 -4.23 -4.34 12.63
N PHE A 78 -3.96 -4.57 11.34
CA PHE A 78 -4.67 -3.93 10.22
C PHE A 78 -5.09 -4.92 9.15
N LYS A 79 -6.38 -4.93 8.82
CA LYS A 79 -6.93 -5.67 7.68
C LYS A 79 -6.98 -4.76 6.46
N VAL A 80 -6.49 -5.26 5.33
CA VAL A 80 -6.47 -4.55 4.05
C VAL A 80 -7.19 -5.37 2.99
N GLU A 81 -8.21 -4.78 2.37
CA GLU A 81 -9.06 -5.47 1.40
C GLU A 81 -9.26 -4.62 0.14
N LYS A 82 -8.93 -5.18 -1.04
CA LYS A 82 -9.21 -4.56 -2.33
C LYS A 82 -10.71 -4.71 -2.65
N LEU A 83 -11.34 -3.63 -3.14
CA LEU A 83 -12.73 -3.65 -3.59
C LEU A 83 -12.82 -3.94 -5.10
N GLU A 84 -14.03 -4.09 -5.63
CA GLU A 84 -14.26 -4.41 -7.05
C GLU A 84 -13.70 -3.35 -8.01
N GLY A 85 -13.60 -2.09 -7.58
CA GLY A 85 -13.03 -1.02 -8.38
C GLY A 85 -11.50 -1.12 -8.53
N PRO A 86 -10.94 -0.71 -9.68
CA PRO A 86 -9.52 -0.94 -9.99
C PRO A 86 -8.55 -0.13 -9.09
N ASN A 87 -8.99 1.02 -8.58
CA ASN A 87 -8.20 2.00 -7.83
C ASN A 87 -8.66 2.17 -6.37
N VAL A 88 -9.47 1.26 -5.83
CA VAL A 88 -10.04 1.38 -4.48
C VAL A 88 -9.72 0.19 -3.59
N PHE A 89 -9.40 0.48 -2.33
CA PHE A 89 -9.21 -0.53 -1.29
C PHE A 89 -9.58 0.04 0.07
N THR A 90 -9.67 -0.83 1.06
CA THR A 90 -10.07 -0.47 2.42
C THR A 90 -9.02 -0.89 3.43
N ILE A 91 -8.94 -0.11 4.51
CA ILE A 91 -8.12 -0.40 5.68
C ILE A 91 -9.04 -0.41 6.90
N LYS A 92 -8.92 -1.46 7.71
CA LYS A 92 -9.68 -1.63 8.96
C LYS A 92 -8.72 -1.97 10.10
N PRO A 93 -8.58 -1.11 11.12
CA PRO A 93 -7.83 -1.47 12.32
C PRO A 93 -8.60 -2.48 13.16
N VAL A 94 -7.87 -3.40 13.80
CA VAL A 94 -8.43 -4.40 14.73
C VAL A 94 -7.80 -4.35 16.12
N VAL A 95 -6.67 -3.66 16.28
CA VAL A 95 -5.98 -3.42 17.57
C VAL A 95 -5.97 -1.93 17.89
N GLU A 96 -6.24 -1.56 19.15
CA GLU A 96 -6.27 -0.16 19.59
C GLU A 96 -4.86 0.43 19.65
N GLY A 97 -4.71 1.67 19.19
CA GLY A 97 -3.43 2.41 19.23
C GLY A 97 -2.34 1.87 18.31
N ALA A 98 -2.66 0.93 17.43
CA ALA A 98 -1.70 0.37 16.48
C ALA A 98 -1.31 1.40 15.42
N ALA A 99 -0.09 1.28 14.89
CA ALA A 99 0.38 2.07 13.75
C ALA A 99 1.33 1.25 12.87
N THR A 100 1.24 1.41 11.56
CA THR A 100 2.07 0.71 10.58
C THR A 100 2.24 1.54 9.32
N ASN A 101 3.26 1.22 8.53
CA ASN A 101 3.34 1.66 7.15
C ASN A 101 2.51 0.75 6.22
N VAL A 102 2.02 1.31 5.12
CA VAL A 102 1.37 0.60 4.01
C VAL A 102 1.91 1.13 2.68
N THR A 103 2.33 0.22 1.80
CA THR A 103 2.75 0.54 0.43
C THR A 103 1.74 -0.03 -0.56
N VAL A 104 1.29 0.81 -1.48
CA VAL A 104 0.36 0.40 -2.56
C VAL A 104 1.05 0.53 -3.89
N GLU A 105 1.12 -0.56 -4.63
CA GLU A 105 1.65 -0.59 -5.99
C GLU A 105 0.51 -0.67 -7.00
N THR A 106 0.56 0.22 -7.99
CA THR A 106 -0.36 0.21 -9.12
C THR A 106 0.37 -0.01 -10.45
N ASN A 107 -0.38 0.02 -11.54
CA ASN A 107 0.18 0.07 -12.89
C ASN A 107 0.93 1.37 -13.23
N ARG A 108 0.78 2.45 -12.45
CA ARG A 108 1.40 3.76 -12.74
C ARG A 108 2.31 4.28 -11.63
N ARG A 109 2.02 4.00 -10.36
CA ARG A 109 2.61 4.70 -9.20
C ARG A 109 2.78 3.80 -7.97
N LEU A 110 3.57 4.31 -7.03
CA LEU A 110 3.67 3.80 -5.67
C LEU A 110 3.07 4.82 -4.71
N TYR A 111 2.24 4.37 -3.77
CA TYR A 111 1.71 5.21 -2.70
C TYR A 111 2.27 4.73 -1.37
N PHE A 112 2.80 5.66 -0.57
CA PHE A 112 3.33 5.39 0.76
C PHE A 112 2.42 6.00 1.82
N LEU A 113 1.90 5.15 2.70
CA LEU A 113 0.98 5.55 3.75
C LEU A 113 1.59 5.23 5.11
N GLN A 114 1.46 6.16 6.05
CA GLN A 114 1.57 5.90 7.47
C GLN A 114 0.14 5.77 7.99
N VAL A 115 -0.20 4.61 8.54
CA VAL A 115 -1.56 4.33 9.02
C VAL A 115 -1.52 4.21 10.53
N SER A 116 -2.42 4.91 11.22
CA SER A 116 -2.54 4.83 12.67
C SER A 116 -4.00 4.67 13.11
N GLU A 117 -4.23 3.93 14.19
CA GLU A 117 -5.49 3.91 14.91
C GLU A 117 -5.41 4.90 16.07
N GLY A 118 -6.40 5.79 16.18
CA GLY A 118 -6.33 6.84 17.18
C GLY A 118 -7.68 7.45 17.54
N ARG A 119 -7.67 8.28 18.60
CA ARG A 119 -8.87 8.96 19.11
C ARG A 119 -9.23 10.24 18.36
N GLY A 120 -8.39 10.69 17.42
CA GLY A 120 -8.64 11.85 16.57
C GLY A 120 -9.79 11.61 15.58
N THR A 121 -10.09 12.61 14.76
CA THR A 121 -11.08 12.46 13.68
C THR A 121 -10.54 11.49 12.64
N PRO A 122 -11.18 10.32 12.42
CA PRO A 122 -10.68 9.37 11.45
C PRO A 122 -11.03 9.79 10.03
N ASN A 123 -10.18 9.40 9.09
CA ASN A 123 -10.50 9.41 7.67
C ASN A 123 -11.47 8.27 7.39
N TRP A 124 -12.69 8.58 6.98
CA TRP A 124 -13.62 7.58 6.45
C TRP A 124 -13.34 7.31 4.98
N VAL A 125 -12.99 8.37 4.25
CA VAL A 125 -12.59 8.30 2.84
C VAL A 125 -11.35 9.16 2.64
N VAL A 126 -10.37 8.63 1.91
CA VAL A 126 -9.20 9.37 1.43
C VAL A 126 -9.18 9.28 -0.08
N LYS A 127 -9.32 10.42 -0.75
CA LYS A 127 -9.28 10.51 -2.22
C LYS A 127 -7.98 11.16 -2.67
N PHE A 128 -7.22 10.44 -3.48
CA PHE A 128 -6.01 10.97 -4.10
C PHE A 128 -6.35 11.67 -5.42
N SER A 129 -5.93 12.92 -5.55
CA SER A 129 -5.91 13.64 -6.82
C SER A 129 -4.49 13.69 -7.37
N VAL A 130 -4.33 13.48 -8.66
CA VAL A 130 -3.01 13.53 -9.29
C VAL A 130 -2.93 14.77 -10.19
N PRO A 131 -1.91 15.63 -10.01
CA PRO A 131 -1.71 16.78 -10.88
C PRO A 131 -1.65 16.37 -12.35
N GLY A 132 -2.40 17.08 -13.19
CA GLY A 132 -2.49 16.78 -14.63
C GLY A 132 -3.60 15.79 -15.03
N GLU A 133 -4.19 15.04 -14.10
CA GLU A 133 -5.28 14.09 -14.39
C GLU A 133 -6.68 14.73 -14.52
N GLY A 134 -6.77 16.07 -14.60
CA GLY A 134 -8.05 16.81 -14.63
C GLY A 134 -8.44 17.47 -15.96
N ARG A 135 -7.60 17.41 -17.02
CA ARG A 135 -7.87 18.11 -18.30
C ARG A 135 -8.63 17.27 -19.35
N THR A 136 -9.00 16.04 -19.02
CA THR A 136 -9.78 15.15 -19.89
C THR A 136 -11.07 14.69 -19.23
N ALA A 137 -11.83 15.62 -18.64
CA ALA A 137 -13.28 15.46 -18.51
C ALA A 137 -13.98 15.89 -19.81
N ARG A 138 -13.48 15.40 -20.96
CA ARG A 138 -14.31 15.25 -22.16
C ARG A 138 -14.70 13.79 -22.14
N THR A 139 -15.99 13.53 -21.96
CA THR A 139 -16.67 12.24 -22.13
C THR A 139 -15.71 11.14 -22.54
N ALA A 140 -15.05 10.51 -21.57
CA ALA A 140 -14.41 9.24 -21.85
C ALA A 140 -15.57 8.33 -22.23
N PRO A 141 -15.56 7.69 -23.42
CA PRO A 141 -16.53 6.65 -23.68
C PRO A 141 -16.42 5.69 -22.51
N GLU A 142 -17.57 5.21 -22.00
CA GLU A 142 -17.60 4.08 -21.09
C GLU A 142 -16.67 3.03 -21.67
N VAL A 143 -15.47 2.91 -21.10
CA VAL A 143 -14.52 1.89 -21.50
C VAL A 143 -15.16 0.64 -20.94
N ARG A 144 -16.03 0.03 -21.76
CA ARG A 144 -16.39 -1.37 -21.61
C ARG A 144 -15.05 -2.06 -21.35
N PRO A 145 -14.87 -2.77 -20.22
CA PRO A 145 -13.69 -3.57 -20.05
C PRO A 145 -13.53 -4.36 -21.34
N LEU A 146 -12.44 -4.12 -22.07
CA LEU A 146 -12.03 -5.04 -23.11
C LEU A 146 -12.10 -6.41 -22.43
N PRO A 147 -12.74 -7.43 -23.04
CA PRO A 147 -12.78 -8.75 -22.44
C PRO A 147 -11.37 -9.09 -22.01
N GLU A 148 -11.13 -9.09 -20.70
CA GLU A 148 -9.79 -9.26 -20.16
C GLU A 148 -9.43 -10.68 -20.58
N ALA A 149 -8.47 -10.79 -21.51
CA ALA A 149 -8.11 -12.09 -22.05
C ALA A 149 -7.85 -13.00 -20.84
N PRO A 150 -8.45 -14.21 -20.79
CA PRO A 150 -8.36 -15.04 -19.61
C PRO A 150 -6.89 -15.15 -19.21
N PRO A 151 -6.56 -14.92 -17.93
CA PRO A 151 -5.18 -14.84 -17.50
C PRO A 151 -4.43 -16.07 -18.00
N LYS A 152 -3.28 -15.85 -18.64
CA LYS A 152 -2.45 -16.95 -19.15
C LYS A 152 -2.28 -17.97 -18.03
N LYS A 153 -2.67 -19.22 -18.27
CA LYS A 153 -2.52 -20.29 -17.27
C LYS A 153 -1.04 -20.38 -16.90
N MET A 154 -0.72 -20.19 -15.62
CA MET A 154 0.63 -20.42 -15.12
C MET A 154 0.71 -21.81 -14.51
N ARG A 155 1.85 -22.46 -14.71
CA ARG A 155 2.22 -23.68 -14.00
C ARG A 155 3.36 -23.36 -13.05
N TYR A 156 3.21 -23.78 -11.80
CA TYR A 156 4.20 -23.52 -10.77
C TYR A 156 4.97 -24.80 -10.46
N ALA A 157 6.29 -24.66 -10.32
CA ALA A 157 7.16 -25.74 -9.90
C ALA A 157 8.18 -25.22 -8.88
N VAL A 158 8.47 -26.06 -7.88
CA VAL A 158 9.59 -25.82 -6.96
C VAL A 158 10.89 -25.87 -7.77
N SER A 159 11.64 -24.77 -7.77
CA SER A 159 12.85 -24.60 -8.58
C SER A 159 14.13 -24.75 -7.77
N ARG A 160 14.12 -24.35 -6.49
CA ARG A 160 15.27 -24.47 -5.59
C ARG A 160 14.79 -24.60 -4.15
N THR A 161 15.49 -25.38 -3.35
CA THR A 161 15.23 -25.48 -1.91
C THR A 161 16.55 -25.53 -1.14
N THR A 162 16.53 -25.14 0.13
CA THR A 162 17.53 -25.61 1.10
C THR A 162 17.41 -27.14 1.25
N ARG A 163 18.42 -27.85 1.78
CA ARG A 163 18.30 -29.30 2.01
C ARG A 163 17.23 -29.57 3.08
N GLN A 164 16.37 -30.55 2.83
CA GLN A 164 15.31 -31.05 3.75
C GLN A 164 14.34 -29.97 4.25
N VAL A 165 13.41 -29.57 3.38
CA VAL A 165 12.43 -28.53 3.69
C VAL A 165 11.03 -29.12 3.83
N ALA A 166 10.61 -29.39 5.07
CA ALA A 166 9.32 -29.99 5.37
C ALA A 166 8.13 -29.12 4.90
N PHE A 167 8.33 -27.81 4.78
CA PHE A 167 7.30 -26.86 4.33
C PHE A 167 7.24 -26.67 2.81
N ALA A 168 8.00 -27.44 2.03
CA ALA A 168 7.91 -27.35 0.57
C ALA A 168 6.46 -27.62 0.11
N PRO A 169 5.85 -26.71 -0.67
CA PRO A 169 4.45 -26.84 -1.05
C PRO A 169 4.25 -28.09 -1.91
N ILE A 170 3.23 -28.86 -1.60
CA ILE A 170 2.83 -30.09 -2.32
C ILE A 170 1.80 -29.80 -3.43
N GLY A 171 1.27 -28.58 -3.46
CA GLY A 171 0.38 -28.12 -4.51
C GLY A 171 0.45 -26.60 -4.62
N ILE A 172 0.47 -26.10 -5.85
CA ILE A 172 0.45 -24.66 -6.13
C ILE A 172 -0.51 -24.43 -7.29
N SER A 173 -1.49 -23.56 -7.08
CA SER A 173 -2.47 -23.18 -8.08
C SER A 173 -2.72 -21.69 -8.06
N ASP A 174 -3.29 -21.15 -9.13
CA ASP A 174 -3.82 -19.79 -9.15
C ASP A 174 -5.18 -19.76 -9.83
N ASP A 175 -5.98 -18.75 -9.48
CA ASP A 175 -7.31 -18.49 -10.07
C ASP A 175 -7.29 -17.29 -11.05
N GLY A 176 -6.10 -16.86 -11.47
CA GLY A 176 -5.93 -15.63 -12.25
C GLY A 176 -5.80 -14.35 -11.41
N ARG A 177 -6.11 -14.37 -10.11
CA ARG A 177 -6.03 -13.21 -9.20
C ARG A 177 -5.23 -13.47 -7.93
N LYS A 178 -5.21 -14.70 -7.44
CA LYS A 178 -4.54 -15.15 -6.21
C LYS A 178 -3.76 -16.43 -6.49
N THR A 179 -2.69 -16.64 -5.74
CA THR A 179 -1.93 -17.90 -5.74
C THR A 179 -2.14 -18.63 -4.42
N TYR A 180 -2.38 -19.94 -4.51
CA TYR A 180 -2.65 -20.83 -3.39
C TYR A 180 -1.49 -21.80 -3.24
N PHE A 181 -0.91 -21.87 -2.04
CA PHE A 181 0.15 -22.80 -1.70
C PHE A 181 -0.39 -23.81 -0.68
N GLN A 182 -0.44 -25.07 -1.08
CA GLN A 182 -0.79 -26.19 -0.21
C GLN A 182 0.48 -26.69 0.46
N ILE A 183 0.58 -26.47 1.77
CA ILE A 183 1.69 -26.92 2.60
C ILE A 183 1.39 -28.34 3.12
N PRO A 184 2.40 -29.21 3.31
CA PRO A 184 2.22 -30.50 3.96
C PRO A 184 1.61 -30.35 5.36
N SER A 185 0.71 -31.28 5.73
CA SER A 185 0.17 -31.31 7.10
C SER A 185 1.28 -31.55 8.12
N GLY A 186 1.26 -30.81 9.23
CA GLY A 186 2.27 -30.89 10.29
C GLY A 186 3.60 -30.20 9.97
N ALA A 187 3.77 -29.63 8.78
CA ALA A 187 4.91 -28.79 8.46
C ALA A 187 4.72 -27.36 9.02
N PRO A 188 5.82 -26.65 9.30
CA PRO A 188 5.73 -25.24 9.66
C PRO A 188 5.16 -24.41 8.51
N ILE A 189 4.36 -23.37 8.84
CA ILE A 189 3.81 -22.45 7.86
C ILE A 189 4.86 -21.38 7.50
N PRO A 190 5.34 -21.31 6.26
CA PRO A 190 6.34 -20.33 5.84
C PRO A 190 5.73 -18.95 5.55
N ALA A 191 6.56 -17.92 5.62
CA ALA A 191 6.24 -16.61 5.03
C ALA A 191 6.46 -16.66 3.51
N VAL A 192 5.60 -16.00 2.74
CA VAL A 192 5.67 -16.00 1.27
C VAL A 192 6.09 -14.61 0.77
N PHE A 193 6.99 -14.60 -0.19
CA PHE A 193 7.52 -13.42 -0.86
C PHE A 193 7.43 -13.61 -2.37
N ARG A 194 7.26 -12.53 -3.12
CA ARG A 194 7.53 -12.54 -4.56
C ARG A 194 8.97 -12.12 -4.81
N ALA A 195 9.60 -12.64 -5.86
CA ALA A 195 10.93 -12.22 -6.27
C ALA A 195 10.91 -11.63 -7.69
N ASP A 196 11.74 -10.63 -7.94
CA ASP A 196 11.98 -10.13 -9.30
C ASP A 196 13.06 -10.94 -10.03
N GLY A 197 13.35 -10.58 -11.28
CA GLY A 197 14.39 -11.25 -12.09
C GLY A 197 15.81 -11.08 -11.57
N LYS A 198 16.06 -10.14 -10.63
CA LYS A 198 17.34 -9.92 -9.96
C LYS A 198 17.43 -10.67 -8.63
N GLY A 199 16.35 -11.31 -8.20
CA GLY A 199 16.26 -12.06 -6.94
C GLY A 199 15.96 -11.18 -5.72
N LEU A 200 15.57 -9.91 -5.91
CA LEU A 200 15.10 -9.09 -4.79
C LEU A 200 13.71 -9.54 -4.38
N GLU A 201 13.52 -9.77 -3.08
CA GLU A 201 12.28 -10.29 -2.51
C GLU A 201 11.41 -9.16 -1.96
N TYR A 202 10.12 -9.25 -2.22
CA TYR A 202 9.11 -8.29 -1.75
C TYR A 202 8.06 -9.04 -0.95
N ALA A 203 7.77 -8.51 0.25
CA ALA A 203 6.68 -9.02 1.09
C ALA A 203 5.34 -8.89 0.36
N VAL A 204 4.48 -9.88 0.56
CA VAL A 204 3.15 -9.93 -0.04
C VAL A 204 2.11 -10.25 1.03
N ASN A 205 0.90 -9.73 0.85
CA ASN A 205 -0.20 -10.07 1.72
C ASN A 205 -0.60 -11.54 1.50
N SER A 206 -0.60 -12.29 2.59
CA SER A 206 -0.99 -13.69 2.61
C SER A 206 -1.98 -13.97 3.73
N LYS A 207 -2.87 -14.93 3.51
CA LYS A 207 -3.83 -15.43 4.49
C LYS A 207 -3.67 -16.94 4.58
N THR A 208 -3.56 -17.47 5.78
CA THR A 208 -3.43 -18.91 6.00
C THR A 208 -4.73 -19.48 6.58
N GLU A 209 -5.25 -20.53 5.96
CA GLU A 209 -6.37 -21.32 6.45
C GLU A 209 -5.98 -22.80 6.46
N GLY A 210 -5.78 -23.36 7.65
CA GLY A 210 -5.23 -24.71 7.81
C GLY A 210 -3.87 -24.83 7.15
N THR A 211 -3.78 -25.70 6.14
CA THR A 211 -2.56 -25.98 5.36
C THR A 211 -2.44 -25.15 4.08
N VAL A 212 -3.37 -24.24 3.81
CA VAL A 212 -3.39 -23.45 2.57
C VAL A 212 -2.99 -22.00 2.87
N ILE A 213 -1.93 -21.54 2.22
CA ILE A 213 -1.56 -20.12 2.20
C ILE A 213 -2.09 -19.52 0.91
N THR A 214 -2.95 -18.51 1.04
CA THR A 214 -3.50 -17.74 -0.08
C THR A 214 -2.79 -16.41 -0.16
N VAL A 215 -2.21 -16.09 -1.31
CA VAL A 215 -1.48 -14.85 -1.57
C VAL A 215 -2.23 -13.99 -2.58
N ALA A 216 -2.26 -12.68 -2.35
CA ALA A 216 -2.82 -11.73 -3.31
C ALA A 216 -1.89 -11.56 -4.51
N GLY A 217 -2.41 -11.74 -5.72
CA GLY A 217 -1.67 -11.60 -6.97
C GLY A 217 -1.02 -12.89 -7.48
N ARG A 218 -0.33 -12.76 -8.61
CA ARG A 218 0.41 -13.83 -9.30
C ARG A 218 1.85 -13.35 -9.51
N SER A 219 2.81 -14.27 -9.49
CA SER A 219 4.23 -13.97 -9.72
C SER A 219 4.90 -15.12 -10.46
N GLU A 220 5.79 -14.79 -11.40
CA GLU A 220 6.68 -15.77 -12.05
C GLU A 220 7.69 -16.38 -11.06
N ARG A 221 7.96 -15.70 -9.94
CA ARG A 221 8.87 -16.19 -8.91
C ARG A 221 8.31 -15.93 -7.51
N TRP A 222 8.24 -16.98 -6.73
CA TRP A 222 7.90 -16.94 -5.31
C TRP A 222 9.04 -17.50 -4.48
N VAL A 223 9.19 -17.00 -3.26
CA VAL A 223 10.10 -17.52 -2.26
C VAL A 223 9.32 -17.73 -0.97
N LEU A 224 9.31 -18.96 -0.49
CA LEU A 224 8.74 -19.34 0.80
C LEU A 224 9.88 -19.48 1.80
N ARG A 225 9.79 -18.84 2.95
CA ARG A 225 10.84 -18.83 3.98
C ARG A 225 10.32 -19.26 5.34
N TYR A 226 11.14 -20.02 6.06
CA TYR A 226 10.92 -20.34 7.47
C TYR A 226 12.27 -20.42 8.19
N GLY A 227 12.56 -19.46 9.06
CA GLY A 227 13.91 -19.25 9.58
C GLY A 227 14.91 -19.02 8.44
N ASP A 228 16.02 -19.73 8.47
CA ASP A 228 17.06 -19.65 7.43
C ASP A 228 16.76 -20.52 6.20
N ALA A 229 15.74 -21.39 6.28
CA ALA A 229 15.35 -22.27 5.19
C ALA A 229 14.46 -21.56 4.17
N TYR A 230 14.60 -21.94 2.89
CA TYR A 230 13.79 -21.36 1.82
C TYR A 230 13.44 -22.36 0.72
N VAL A 231 12.35 -22.07 0.01
CA VAL A 231 11.87 -22.76 -1.19
C VAL A 231 11.54 -21.71 -2.25
N CYS A 232 12.25 -21.74 -3.37
CA CYS A 232 11.92 -20.96 -4.56
C CYS A 232 10.95 -21.74 -5.43
N VAL A 233 9.97 -21.03 -5.98
CA VAL A 233 8.98 -21.56 -6.92
C VAL A 233 8.99 -20.67 -8.17
N ASN A 234 9.05 -21.27 -9.34
CA ASN A 234 8.91 -20.58 -10.62
C ASN A 234 7.51 -20.84 -11.20
N GLY A 235 6.89 -19.82 -11.77
CA GLY A 235 5.65 -19.88 -12.53
C GLY A 235 5.88 -19.58 -14.01
N GLU A 236 5.40 -20.43 -14.91
CA GLU A 236 5.54 -20.32 -16.38
C GLU A 236 4.21 -20.35 -17.13
#